data_AF-A0A3P8MYP8-F1
#
_entry.id   AF-A0A3P8MYP8-F1
#
_cell.length_a   1.000
_cell.length_b   1.000
_cell.length_c   1.000
_cell.angle_alpha   90.00
_cell.angle_beta   90.00
_cell.angle_gamma   90.00
#
_symmetry.space_group_name_H-M   'P 1'
#
loop_
_entity.id
_entity.type
_entity.pdbx_description
1 polymer ?
#
loop_
_entity_poly.entity_id
_entity_poly.type
_entity_poly.pdbx_seq_one_letter_code
_entity_poly.pdbx_strand_id
1 'polypeptide(L)' 'YSYHAESDVELNLSVGEYVVVRKVSNNGWAEGECKGKAGWFPFGYIERRERVLASKVAEVF' A
#
# COMPACT_ATOMS: atom_id res chain seq x y z
N TYR A 1 -1.26 -5.27 -10.76
CA TYR A 1 -1.15 -6.74 -10.83
C TYR A 1 -1.18 -7.30 -9.42
N SER A 2 -1.56 -8.56 -9.23
CA SER A 2 -1.46 -9.24 -7.94
C SER A 2 -0.01 -9.67 -7.68
N TYR A 3 0.38 -9.75 -6.42
CA TYR A 3 1.69 -10.24 -5.98
C TYR A 3 1.47 -11.44 -5.06
N HIS A 4 2.17 -12.53 -5.35
CA HIS A 4 2.16 -13.74 -4.53
C HIS A 4 3.46 -13.78 -3.72
N ALA A 5 3.33 -13.94 -2.40
CA ALA A 5 4.47 -14.03 -1.51
C ALA A 5 5.32 -15.27 -1.84
N GLU A 6 6.64 -15.08 -1.88
CA GLU A 6 7.62 -16.14 -2.13
C GLU A 6 8.16 -16.74 -0.82
N SER A 7 7.95 -16.05 0.30
CA SER A 7 8.35 -16.49 1.64
C SER A 7 7.35 -16.08 2.73
N ASP A 8 7.48 -16.66 3.93
CA ASP A 8 6.58 -16.39 5.06
C ASP A 8 6.70 -14.96 5.62
N VAL A 9 7.73 -14.21 5.24
CA VAL A 9 7.90 -12.80 5.65
C VAL A 9 7.25 -11.82 4.67
N GLU A 10 6.75 -12.31 3.54
CA GLU A 10 6.15 -11.52 2.49
C GLU A 10 4.62 -11.52 2.53
N LEU A 11 4.02 -10.44 2.03
CA LEU A 11 2.59 -10.21 2.04
C LEU A 11 2.01 -10.45 0.64
N ASN A 12 0.99 -11.29 0.56
CA ASN A 12 0.21 -11.45 -0.66
C ASN A 12 -0.64 -10.20 -0.92
N LEU A 13 -0.62 -9.71 -2.16
CA LEU A 13 -1.40 -8.56 -2.59
C LEU A 13 -2.31 -8.93 -3.76
N SER A 14 -3.52 -8.40 -3.75
CA SER A 14 -4.47 -8.53 -4.85
C SER A 14 -4.90 -7.15 -5.34
N VAL A 15 -5.16 -7.04 -6.64
CA VAL A 15 -5.65 -5.79 -7.22
C VAL A 15 -6.96 -5.37 -6.54
N GLY A 16 -7.05 -4.10 -6.16
CA GLY A 16 -8.22 -3.54 -5.49
C GLY A 16 -8.15 -3.58 -3.96
N GLU A 17 -7.16 -4.28 -3.39
CA GLU A 17 -6.93 -4.28 -1.95
C GLU A 17 -6.23 -3.00 -1.48
N TYR A 18 -6.51 -2.62 -0.23
CA TYR A 18 -5.86 -1.50 0.41
C TYR A 18 -4.81 -2.01 1.39
N VAL A 19 -3.61 -1.45 1.28
CA VAL A 19 -2.48 -1.78 2.15
C VAL A 19 -2.13 -0.55 2.97
N VAL A 20 -1.96 -0.74 4.27
CA VAL A 20 -1.37 0.28 5.14
C VAL A 20 0.14 0.11 5.06
N VAL A 21 0.81 1.00 4.33
CA VAL A 21 2.28 1.02 4.24
C VAL A 21 2.85 1.62 5.53
N ARG A 22 3.70 0.87 6.24
CA ARG A 22 4.35 1.31 7.49
C ARG A 22 5.78 1.78 7.25
N LYS A 23 6.52 1.11 6.36
CA LYS A 23 7.91 1.44 6.05
C LYS A 23 8.19 1.19 4.57
N VAL A 24 8.97 2.08 3.96
CA VAL A 24 9.54 1.88 2.62
C VAL A 24 11.06 1.85 2.75
N SER A 25 11.68 0.80 2.24
CA SER A 25 13.13 0.61 2.19
C SER A 25 13.69 1.14 0.87
N ASN A 26 14.96 1.53 0.87
CA ASN A 26 15.65 2.07 -0.32
C ASN A 26 15.91 1.02 -1.42
N ASN A 27 15.64 -0.26 -1.16
CA ASN A 27 15.80 -1.37 -2.10
C ASN A 27 14.51 -1.70 -2.89
N GLY A 28 13.51 -0.82 -2.85
CA GLY A 28 12.24 -1.00 -3.58
C GLY A 28 11.21 -1.87 -2.87
N TRP A 29 11.48 -2.31 -1.63
CA TRP A 29 10.53 -3.04 -0.81
C TRP A 29 9.82 -2.14 0.19
N ALA A 30 8.59 -2.51 0.53
CA ALA A 30 7.82 -1.89 1.60
C ALA A 30 7.28 -2.96 2.55
N GLU A 31 7.10 -2.56 3.80
CA GLU A 31 6.48 -3.36 4.86
C GLU A 31 5.15 -2.71 5.23
N GLY A 32 4.12 -3.53 5.40
CA GLY A 32 2.78 -3.04 5.68
C GLY A 32 1.81 -4.14 6.04
N GLU A 33 0.54 -3.76 6.13
CA GLU A 33 -0.55 -4.64 6.55
C GLU A 33 -1.72 -4.62 5.56
N CYS A 34 -2.28 -5.79 5.28
CA CYS A 34 -3.46 -5.99 4.45
C CYS A 34 -4.28 -7.16 5.02
N LYS A 35 -5.59 -6.98 5.18
CA LYS A 35 -6.52 -7.99 5.73
C LYS A 35 -6.05 -8.63 7.05
N GLY A 36 -5.46 -7.82 7.95
CA GLY A 36 -4.94 -8.29 9.24
C GLY A 36 -3.67 -9.14 9.15
N LYS A 37 -3.01 -9.20 7.98
CA LYS A 37 -1.71 -9.83 7.79
C LYS A 37 -0.64 -8.78 7.51
N ALA A 38 0.51 -8.95 8.14
CA ALA A 38 1.67 -8.09 7.96
C ALA A 38 2.76 -8.80 7.15
N GLY A 39 3.50 -8.05 6.35
CA GLY A 39 4.66 -8.59 5.64
C GLY A 39 5.26 -7.60 4.64
N TRP A 40 6.30 -8.08 3.97
CA TRP A 40 7.03 -7.35 2.94
C TRP A 40 6.43 -7.54 1.54
N PHE A 41 6.44 -6.51 0.72
CA PHE A 41 6.01 -6.57 -0.67
C PHE A 41 6.78 -5.55 -1.53
N PRO A 42 6.88 -5.77 -2.86
CA PRO A 42 7.51 -4.81 -3.76
C PRO A 42 6.68 -3.51 -3.80
N PHE A 43 7.33 -2.38 -3.51
CA PHE A 43 6.65 -1.08 -3.42
C PHE A 43 5.99 -0.66 -4.74
N GLY A 44 6.57 -1.08 -5.88
CA GLY A 44 6.03 -0.79 -7.21
C GLY A 44 4.66 -1.41 -7.51
N TYR A 45 4.16 -2.32 -6.67
CA TYR A 45 2.82 -2.90 -6.80
C TYR A 45 1.73 -2.06 -6.11
N ILE A 46 2.12 -0.98 -5.40
CA ILE A 46 1.19 -0.09 -4.70
C ILE A 46 0.98 1.20 -5.48
N GLU A 47 -0.29 1.56 -5.67
CA GLU A 47 -0.69 2.88 -6.13
C GLU A 47 -1.04 3.76 -4.92
N ARG A 48 -0.36 4.90 -4.78
CA ARG A 48 -0.68 5.88 -3.73
C ARG A 48 -2.00 6.54 -4.05
N ARG A 49 -2.97 6.43 -3.15
CA ARG A 49 -4.17 7.26 -3.20
C ARG A 49 -3.92 8.55 -2.44
N GLU A 50 -3.89 9.67 -3.16
CA GLU A 50 -3.96 10.97 -2.53
C GLU A 50 -5.33 11.08 -1.85
N ARG A 51 -5.34 11.23 -0.52
CA ARG A 51 -6.52 11.76 0.15
C ARG A 51 -6.67 13.19 -0.34
N VAL A 52 -7.62 13.43 -1.24
CA VAL A 52 -8.14 14.77 -1.43
C VAL A 52 -8.78 15.12 -0.09
N LEU A 53 -8.03 15.84 0.76
CA LEU A 53 -8.59 16.47 1.94
C LEU A 53 -9.80 17.27 1.46
N ALA A 54 -10.94 17.06 2.10
CA ALA A 54 -12.18 17.80 1.86
C ALA A 54 -12.06 19.32 2.11
N SER A 55 -10.85 19.86 2.21
CA SER A 55 -10.53 21.27 2.32
C SER A 55 -10.55 22.01 0.97
N LYS A 56 -10.60 21.32 -0.18
CA LYS A 56 -10.73 21.97 -1.50
C LYS A 56 -12.17 22.24 -1.96
N VAL A 57 -13.17 22.00 -1.10
CA VAL A 57 -14.61 22.27 -1.36
C VAL A 57 -15.12 23.48 -0.58
N ALA A 58 -14.22 24.25 0.07
CA ALA A 58 -14.59 25.43 0.87
C ALA A 58 -14.23 26.78 0.23
N GLU A 59 -13.56 26.80 -0.94
CA GLU A 59 -13.24 28.05 -1.67
C GLU A 59 -14.10 28.23 -2.94
N VAL A 60 -15.30 27.64 -2.96
CA VAL A 60 -16.32 27.95 -3.97
C VAL A 60 -17.59 28.40 -3.24
N PHE A 61 -17.51 29.54 -2.55
CA PHE A 61 -18.66 30.38 -2.18
C PHE A 61 -18.24 31.84 -2.18
#